data_AF-A0A2A6Z8Y7-F1
#
_entry.id   AF-A0A2A6Z8Y7-F1
#
_cell.length_a   1.000
_cell.length_b   1.000
_cell.length_c   1.000
_cell.angle_alpha   90.00
_cell.angle_beta   90.00
_cell.angle_gamma   90.00
#
_symmetry.space_group_name_H-M   'P 1'
#
loop_
_entity.id
_entity.type
_entity.pdbx_description
1 polymer ?
#
loop_
_entity_poly.entity_id
_entity_poly.type
_entity_poly.pdbx_seq_one_letter_code
_entity_poly.pdbx_strand_id
1 'polypeptide(L)' 'MMDTMWAFMQMGGLKADYPALKEACMELRQMMMQKTAGQRKDKPKDLSWDNLERVKVTIICEAMALVLSGEYEEAGA' A
#
# COMPACT_ATOMS: atom_id res chain seq x y z
N MET A 1 9.37 6.72 11.61
CA MET A 1 9.06 5.70 10.57
C MET A 1 9.21 6.32 9.18
N MET A 2 8.56 7.46 8.91
CA MET A 2 8.73 8.19 7.65
C MET A 2 10.17 8.63 7.37
N ASP A 3 10.92 9.16 8.35
CA ASP A 3 12.30 9.61 8.11
C ASP A 3 13.25 8.45 7.75
N THR A 4 13.10 7.30 8.41
CA THR A 4 13.86 6.09 8.11
C THR A 4 13.51 5.55 6.73
N MET A 5 12.22 5.50 6.40
CA MET A 5 11.73 5.09 5.08
C MET A 5 12.27 6.01 3.98
N TRP A 6 12.26 7.32 4.22
CA TRP A 6 12.80 8.32 3.30
C TRP A 6 14.30 8.17 3.08
N ALA A 7 15.07 7.93 4.14
CA ALA A 7 16.50 7.65 4.03
C ALA A 7 16.77 6.40 3.19
N PHE A 8 15.98 5.32 3.35
CA PHE A 8 16.08 4.13 2.51
C PHE A 8 15.74 4.41 1.04
N MET A 9 14.75 5.27 0.78
CA MET A 9 14.39 5.68 -0.58
C MET A 9 15.47 6.51 -1.27
N GLN A 10 16.16 7.37 -0.53
CA GLN A 10 17.25 8.20 -1.07
C GLN A 10 18.52 7.42 -1.38
N MET A 11 18.73 6.23 -0.80
CA MET A 11 19.89 5.38 -1.10
C MET A 11 19.86 4.79 -2.52
N GLY A 12 18.72 4.89 -3.23
CA GLY A 12 18.58 4.40 -4.60
C GLY A 12 18.52 2.87 -4.70
N GLY A 13 18.28 2.35 -5.90
CA GLY A 13 18.20 0.90 -6.16
C GLY A 13 16.92 0.22 -5.69
N LEU A 14 15.90 1.00 -5.29
CA LEU A 14 14.58 0.46 -5.00
C LEU A 14 13.89 0.00 -6.28
N LYS A 15 13.24 -1.16 -6.20
CA LYS A 15 12.29 -1.66 -7.19
C LYS A 15 10.95 -1.82 -6.51
N ALA A 16 9.89 -1.43 -7.19
CA ALA A 16 8.54 -1.61 -6.67
C ALA A 16 8.17 -3.09 -6.67
N ASP A 17 7.57 -3.55 -5.58
CA ASP A 17 6.87 -4.82 -5.51
C ASP A 17 5.43 -4.64 -6.01
N TYR A 18 5.24 -4.84 -7.32
CA TYR A 18 3.93 -4.70 -7.97
C TYR A 18 2.84 -5.60 -7.35
N PRO A 19 3.10 -6.88 -7.03
CA PRO A 19 2.16 -7.70 -6.27
C PRO A 19 1.75 -7.06 -4.93
N ALA A 20 2.70 -6.62 -4.11
CA ALA A 20 2.42 -6.02 -2.81
C ALA A 20 1.63 -4.71 -2.94
N LEU A 21 1.98 -3.86 -3.91
CA LEU A 21 1.25 -2.63 -4.21
C LEU A 21 -0.20 -2.93 -4.60
N LYS A 22 -0.42 -3.91 -5.48
CA LYS A 22 -1.75 -4.30 -5.93
C LYS A 22 -2.57 -4.88 -4.79
N GLU A 23 -2.00 -5.76 -3.98
CA GLU A 23 -2.67 -6.36 -2.83
C GLU A 23 -3.10 -5.29 -1.83
N ALA A 24 -2.17 -4.40 -1.43
CA ALA A 24 -2.47 -3.31 -0.51
C ALA A 24 -3.55 -2.35 -1.05
N CYS A 25 -3.52 -2.04 -2.35
CA CYS A 25 -4.60 -1.26 -2.99
C CYS A 25 -5.97 -1.96 -2.90
N MET A 26 -6.01 -3.28 -3.12
CA MET A 26 -7.24 -4.06 -3.04
C MET A 26 -7.76 -4.21 -1.61
N GLU A 27 -6.85 -4.39 -0.64
CA GLU A 27 -7.18 -4.37 0.79
C GLU A 27 -7.74 -3.01 1.20
N LEU A 28 -7.10 -1.89 0.82
CA LEU A 28 -7.59 -0.55 1.12
C LEU A 28 -8.99 -0.34 0.52
N ARG A 29 -9.19 -0.72 -0.75
CA ARG A 29 -10.50 -0.67 -1.39
C ARG A 29 -11.54 -1.45 -0.59
N GLN A 30 -11.22 -2.67 -0.15
CA GLN A 30 -12.14 -3.47 0.65
C GLN A 30 -12.46 -2.79 2.00
N MET A 31 -11.44 -2.25 2.68
CA MET A 31 -11.61 -1.49 3.93
C MET A 31 -12.49 -0.26 3.75
N MET A 32 -12.40 0.43 2.62
CA MET A 32 -13.24 1.60 2.32
C MET A 32 -14.68 1.22 1.93
N MET A 33 -14.89 0.02 1.39
CA MET A 33 -16.21 -0.45 0.93
C MET A 33 -16.97 -1.29 1.97
N GLN A 34 -16.28 -1.84 2.97
CA GLN A 34 -16.92 -2.61 4.04
C GLN A 34 -17.77 -1.69 4.93
N LYS A 35 -18.95 -2.17 5.32
CA LYS A 35 -19.92 -1.38 6.10
C LYS A 35 -19.55 -1.27 7.57
N THR A 36 -18.58 -2.04 8.04
CA THR A 36 -18.20 -2.11 9.44
C THR A 36 -16.72 -1.80 9.61
N ALA A 37 -16.37 -1.30 10.79
CA ALA A 37 -14.98 -1.07 11.16
C ALA A 37 -14.21 -2.38 11.48
N GLY A 38 -14.61 -3.54 10.94
CA GLY A 38 -14.04 -4.85 11.31
C GLY A 38 -14.39 -5.31 12.73
N GLN A 39 -15.22 -4.54 13.44
CA GLN A 39 -15.63 -4.82 14.82
C GLN A 39 -16.67 -5.94 14.92
N ARG A 40 -17.36 -6.23 13.82
CA ARG A 40 -18.43 -7.22 13.75
C ARG A 40 -17.88 -8.61 13.48
N LYS A 41 -17.86 -9.44 14.53
CA LYS A 41 -17.41 -10.85 14.45
C LYS A 41 -18.30 -11.73 13.57
N ASP A 42 -19.54 -11.30 13.28
CA ASP A 42 -20.46 -11.95 12.34
C ASP A 42 -20.13 -11.66 10.85
N LYS A 43 -19.10 -10.85 10.58
CA LYS A 43 -18.62 -10.52 9.23
C LYS A 43 -17.16 -10.97 9.05
N PRO A 44 -16.90 -12.28 8.86
CA PRO A 44 -15.54 -12.82 8.78
C PRO A 44 -14.75 -12.38 7.55
N LYS A 45 -15.40 -11.70 6.59
CA LYS A 45 -14.77 -11.13 5.39
C LYS A 45 -14.36 -9.66 5.58
N ASP A 46 -14.77 -9.01 6.67
CA ASP A 46 -14.37 -7.62 6.92
C ASP A 46 -12.92 -7.60 7.43
N LEU A 47 -12.13 -6.66 6.93
CA LEU A 47 -10.75 -6.47 7.38
C LEU A 47 -10.74 -5.64 8.68
N SER A 48 -9.79 -5.95 9.57
CA SER A 48 -9.58 -5.14 10.77
C SER A 48 -8.99 -3.78 10.42
N TRP A 49 -9.50 -2.72 11.05
CA TRP A 49 -8.96 -1.36 10.89
C TRP A 49 -7.59 -1.17 11.54
N ASP A 50 -7.19 -2.08 12.43
CA ASP A 50 -5.82 -2.14 12.94
C ASP A 50 -4.80 -2.37 11.81
N ASN A 51 -5.23 -2.94 10.68
CA ASN A 51 -4.39 -3.17 9.51
C ASN A 51 -4.21 -1.92 8.63
N LEU A 52 -4.99 -0.85 8.85
CA LEU A 52 -5.02 0.32 7.96
C LEU A 52 -3.65 0.99 7.83
N GLU A 53 -2.91 1.08 8.93
CA GLU A 53 -1.59 1.74 8.92
C GLU A 53 -0.60 0.96 8.05
N ARG A 54 -0.56 -0.37 8.18
CA ARG A 54 0.25 -1.24 7.32
C ARG A 54 -0.11 -1.03 5.85
N VAL A 55 -1.40 -1.10 5.52
CA VAL A 55 -1.90 -0.95 4.14
C VAL A 55 -1.47 0.39 3.53
N LYS A 56 -1.66 1.49 4.26
CA LYS A 56 -1.26 2.83 3.79
C LYS A 56 0.25 2.93 3.58
N VAL A 57 1.05 2.46 4.54
CA VAL A 57 2.51 2.52 4.45
C VAL A 57 3.02 1.67 3.28
N THR A 58 2.48 0.46 3.07
CA THR A 58 2.82 -0.36 1.90
C THR A 58 2.52 0.37 0.59
N ILE A 59 1.33 0.95 0.44
CA ILE A 59 0.99 1.72 -0.77
C ILE A 59 1.97 2.87 -0.99
N ILE A 60 2.28 3.65 0.06
CA ILE A 60 3.20 4.78 -0.03
C ILE A 60 4.60 4.29 -0.41
N CYS A 61 5.11 3.24 0.23
CA CYS A 61 6.42 2.67 -0.05
C CYS A 61 6.55 2.23 -1.51
N GLU A 62 5.64 1.37 -1.96
CA GLU A 62 5.75 0.76 -3.29
C GLU A 62 5.45 1.77 -4.40
N ALA A 63 4.52 2.71 -4.19
CA ALA A 63 4.27 3.79 -5.15
C ALA A 63 5.49 4.72 -5.28
N MET A 64 6.14 5.06 -4.16
CA MET A 64 7.37 5.86 -4.19
C MET A 64 8.51 5.09 -4.86
N ALA A 65 8.67 3.80 -4.56
CA ALA A 65 9.66 2.95 -5.22
C ALA A 65 9.43 2.90 -6.74
N LEU A 66 8.18 2.81 -7.18
CA LEU A 66 7.79 2.80 -8.60
C LEU A 66 8.15 4.10 -9.33
N VAL A 67 7.90 5.24 -8.69
CA VAL A 67 8.22 6.56 -9.26
C VAL A 67 9.74 6.80 -9.26
N LEU A 68 10.43 6.48 -8.16
CA LEU A 68 11.86 6.72 -8.01
C LEU A 68 12.74 5.75 -8.81
N SER A 69 12.26 4.54 -9.12
CA SER A 69 12.96 3.60 -9.99
C SER A 69 12.97 4.02 -11.46
N GLY A 70 12.06 4.94 -11.84
CA GLY A 70 11.83 5.32 -13.23
C GLY A 70 11.04 4.28 -14.03
N GLU A 71 10.54 3.22 -13.41
CA GLU A 71 9.70 2.20 -14.06
C GLU A 71 8.24 2.66 -14.24
N TYR A 72 7.84 3.75 -13.56
CA TYR A 72 6.53 4.37 -13.78
C TYR A 72 6.46 5.04 -15.15
N GLU A 73 5.96 4.31 -16.15
CA GLU A 73 5.64 4.88 -17.46
C GLU A 73 4.18 5.32 -17.54
N GLU A 74 3.92 6.43 -18.26
CA GLU A 74 2.57 6.80 -18.64
C GLU A 74 1.96 5.69 -19.50
N ALA A 75 0.74 5.28 -19.17
CA ALA A 75 0.03 4.29 -19.97
C ALA A 75 -0.29 4.88 -21.37
N GLY A 76 0.57 4.60 -22.36
CA GLY A 76 0.28 4.87 -23.78
C GLY A 76 1.38 5.52 -24.64
N ALA A 77 2.66 5.18 -24.47
CA ALA A 77 3.70 5.46 -25.48
C ALA A 77 3.74 4.39 -26.58
#